data_AF-A0A9E6B4P4-F1
#
_entry.id   AF-A0A9E6B4P4-F1
#
_cell.length_a   1.000
_cell.length_b   1.000
_cell.length_c   1.000
_cell.angle_alpha   90.00
_cell.angle_beta   90.00
_cell.angle_gamma   90.00
#
_symmetry.space_group_name_H-M   'P 1'
#
loop_
_entity.id
_entity.type
_entity.pdbx_description
1 polymer ?
#
loop_
_entity_poly.entity_id
_entity_poly.type
_entity_poly.pdbx_seq_one_letter_code
_entity_poly.pdbx_strand_id
1 'polypeptide(L)' 'MSNDPKGKHLEQSIANLASREGIESSKWLTSKEAMQKLGISGCDLMHKRMSGELVFKKKGNSYLYLLDTPSD' A
#
# COMPACT_ATOMS: atom_id res chain seq x y z
N MET A 1 8.89 -56.42 -11.71
CA MET A 1 8.03 -55.38 -11.13
C MET A 1 8.83 -54.10 -11.02
N SER A 2 8.15 -52.99 -11.29
CA SER A 2 8.70 -51.72 -11.78
C SER A 2 9.63 -50.97 -10.81
N ASN A 3 10.56 -50.27 -11.45
CA ASN A 3 11.65 -49.46 -10.91
C ASN A 3 11.19 -48.18 -10.20
N ASP A 4 11.99 -47.82 -9.20
CA ASP A 4 12.49 -46.51 -8.78
C ASP A 4 11.59 -45.31 -8.37
N PRO A 5 12.02 -44.53 -7.36
CA PRO A 5 11.27 -43.46 -6.72
C PRO A 5 11.64 -42.10 -7.31
N LYS A 6 10.80 -41.53 -8.18
CA LYS A 6 10.91 -40.11 -8.56
C LYS A 6 9.52 -39.48 -8.71
N GLY A 7 9.01 -38.99 -7.58
CA GLY A 7 7.80 -38.18 -7.51
C GLY A 7 7.98 -36.92 -6.67
N LYS A 8 9.19 -36.38 -6.55
CA LYS A 8 9.41 -35.02 -6.01
C LYS A 8 9.30 -34.01 -7.13
N HIS A 9 8.10 -33.64 -7.58
CA HIS A 9 7.91 -32.38 -8.32
C HIS A 9 6.42 -32.06 -8.55
N LEU A 10 5.71 -31.41 -7.61
CA LEU A 10 4.62 -30.51 -8.04
C LEU A 10 4.11 -29.52 -6.98
N GLU A 11 4.17 -29.82 -5.68
CA GLU A 11 3.39 -29.04 -4.71
C GLU A 11 4.03 -27.73 -4.20
N GLN A 12 5.16 -27.28 -4.76
CA GLN A 12 5.84 -26.07 -4.27
C GLN A 12 5.68 -24.83 -5.15
N SER A 13 4.74 -24.80 -6.10
CA SER A 13 4.62 -23.71 -7.09
C SER A 13 3.39 -22.79 -6.96
N ILE A 14 2.75 -22.68 -5.79
CA ILE A 14 1.58 -21.76 -5.60
C ILE A 14 1.76 -20.76 -4.43
N ALA A 15 2.99 -20.50 -3.99
CA ALA A 15 3.26 -19.46 -2.97
C ALA A 15 3.67 -18.10 -3.56
N ASN A 16 3.80 -17.99 -4.89
CA ASN A 16 4.39 -16.81 -5.54
C ASN A 16 3.47 -16.20 -6.60
N LEU A 17 2.23 -15.88 -6.22
CA LEU A 17 1.31 -15.10 -7.08
C LEU A 17 0.65 -13.89 -6.37
N ALA A 18 0.90 -13.68 -5.08
CA ALA A 18 0.37 -12.52 -4.34
C ALA A 18 1.18 -11.23 -4.56
N SER A 19 2.15 -11.20 -5.48
CA SER A 19 3.08 -10.08 -5.65
C SER A 19 3.18 -9.55 -7.08
N ARG A 20 2.16 -9.75 -7.93
CA ARG A 20 2.17 -9.17 -9.28
C ARG A 20 0.91 -8.35 -9.52
N GLU A 21 1.12 -7.04 -9.63
CA GLU A 21 0.24 -6.01 -10.17
C GLU A 21 -1.07 -5.70 -9.42
N GLY A 22 -1.01 -4.60 -8.65
CA GLY A 22 -1.86 -3.46 -9.00
C GLY A 22 -3.36 -3.55 -8.69
N ILE A 23 -3.73 -3.89 -7.46
CA ILE A 23 -4.96 -3.28 -6.94
C ILE A 23 -4.51 -1.94 -6.37
N GLU A 24 -4.79 -0.87 -7.13
CA GLU A 24 -4.78 0.55 -6.74
C GLU A 24 -5.58 0.72 -5.45
N SER A 25 -4.96 0.31 -4.36
CA SER A 25 -5.53 0.30 -3.04
C SER A 25 -5.19 1.67 -2.52
N SER A 26 -6.02 2.68 -2.84
CA SER A 26 -5.87 4.03 -2.32
C SER A 26 -5.53 3.93 -0.83
N LYS A 27 -4.26 4.11 -0.50
CA LYS A 27 -3.74 3.68 0.79
C LYS A 27 -3.96 4.81 1.75
N TRP A 28 -4.57 4.50 2.89
CA TRP A 28 -4.71 5.44 3.97
C TRP A 28 -3.34 5.61 4.64
N LEU A 29 -2.70 6.73 4.37
CA LEU A 29 -1.36 7.08 4.83
C LEU A 29 -1.44 7.91 6.11
N THR A 30 -0.51 7.72 7.02
CA THR A 30 -0.39 8.59 8.20
C THR A 30 0.09 9.99 7.80
N SER A 31 -0.04 10.99 8.69
CA SER A 31 0.52 12.33 8.45
C SER A 31 1.99 12.27 8.01
N LYS A 32 2.78 11.38 8.62
CA LYS A 32 4.20 11.21 8.30
C LYS A 32 4.42 10.63 6.90
N GLU A 33 3.65 9.64 6.51
CA GLU A 33 3.72 9.07 5.16
C GLU A 33 3.20 10.04 4.10
N ALA A 34 2.09 10.73 4.37
CA ALA A 34 1.52 11.72 3.48
C ALA A 34 2.50 12.87 3.22
N MET A 35 3.18 13.38 4.26
CA MET A 35 4.24 14.39 4.10
C MET A 35 5.39 13.89 3.22
N GLN A 36 5.86 12.66 3.43
CA GLN A 36 6.94 12.08 2.62
C GLN A 36 6.53 11.86 1.16
N LYS A 37 5.29 11.41 0.93
CA LYS A 37 4.76 11.16 -0.42
C LYS A 37 4.48 12.45 -1.19
N LEU A 38 3.94 13.47 -0.53
CA LEU A 38 3.67 14.77 -1.13
C LEU A 38 4.90 15.69 -1.16
N GLY A 39 5.95 15.36 -0.40
CA GLY A 39 7.12 16.22 -0.23
C GLY A 39 6.81 17.55 0.47
N ILE A 40 5.78 17.58 1.33
CA ILE A 40 5.31 18.80 2.00
C ILE A 40 5.62 18.81 3.50
N SER A 41 5.68 20.00 4.09
CA SER A 41 5.84 20.15 5.54
C SER A 41 4.53 19.98 6.30
N GLY A 42 4.60 19.82 7.61
CA GLY A 42 3.41 19.68 8.47
C GLY A 42 2.46 20.88 8.41
N CYS A 43 2.99 22.09 8.22
CA CYS A 43 2.22 23.32 8.03
C CYS A 43 1.41 23.26 6.72
N ASP A 44 2.05 22.88 5.61
CA ASP A 44 1.39 22.71 4.31
C ASP A 44 0.33 21.61 4.34
N LEU A 45 0.62 20.50 5.03
CA LEU A 45 -0.36 19.41 5.20
C LEU A 45 -1.62 19.92 5.94
N MET A 46 -1.43 20.76 6.96
CA MET A 46 -2.53 21.39 7.69
C MET A 46 -3.30 22.38 6.81
N HIS A 47 -2.62 23.23 6.02
CA HIS A 47 -3.27 24.13 5.08
C HIS A 47 -4.08 23.37 4.04
N LYS A 48 -3.52 22.34 3.40
CA LYS A 48 -4.24 21.51 2.43
C LYS A 48 -5.43 20.77 3.05
N ARG A 49 -5.31 20.33 4.30
CA ARG A 49 -6.44 19.77 5.06
C ARG A 49 -7.54 20.82 5.27
N MET A 50 -7.18 22.03 5.73
CA MET A 50 -8.11 23.14 5.98
C MET A 50 -8.77 23.63 4.68
N SER A 51 -8.02 23.64 3.59
CA SER A 51 -8.46 24.03 2.23
C SER A 51 -9.44 23.00 1.63
N GLY A 52 -9.46 21.77 2.14
CA GLY A 52 -10.29 20.68 1.59
C GLY A 52 -9.67 20.00 0.36
N GLU A 53 -8.40 20.27 0.06
CA GLU A 53 -7.66 19.66 -1.05
C GLU A 53 -7.25 18.21 -0.78
N LEU A 54 -7.25 17.79 0.48
CA LEU A 54 -6.85 16.44 0.88
C LEU A 54 -8.01 15.68 1.50
N VAL A 55 -8.24 14.48 0.98
CA VAL A 55 -9.16 13.52 1.60
C VAL A 55 -8.47 12.94 2.83
N PHE A 56 -9.08 13.15 4.00
CA PHE A 56 -8.58 12.60 5.26
C PHE A 56 -9.69 11.95 6.06
N LYS A 57 -9.33 10.98 6.88
CA LYS A 57 -10.21 10.39 7.90
C LYS A 57 -9.50 10.38 9.24
N LYS A 58 -10.27 10.53 10.31
CA LYS A 58 -9.78 10.38 11.68
C LYS A 58 -9.93 8.91 12.10
N LYS A 59 -8.84 8.26 12.48
CA LYS A 59 -8.82 6.89 13.02
C LYS A 59 -8.29 6.94 14.46
N GLY A 60 -9.19 7.05 15.43
CA GLY A 60 -8.85 7.23 16.85
C GLY A 60 -8.23 8.61 17.09
N ASN A 61 -7.01 8.64 17.64
CA ASN A 61 -6.24 9.87 17.85
C ASN A 61 -5.43 10.31 16.61
N SER A 62 -5.35 9.46 15.59
CA SER A 62 -4.53 9.72 14.41
C SER A 62 -5.37 10.14 13.22
N TYR A 63 -4.79 10.95 12.34
CA TYR A 63 -5.37 11.27 11.05
C TYR A 63 -4.68 10.48 9.95
N LEU A 64 -5.49 9.94 9.05
CA LEU A 64 -5.04 9.25 7.86
C LEU A 64 -5.48 10.02 6.63
N TYR A 65 -4.66 10.03 5.59
CA TYR A 65 -4.87 10.73 4.34
C TYR A 65 -4.95 9.73 3.21
N LEU A 66 -5.91 9.93 2.32
CA LEU A 66 -6.02 9.15 1.10
C LEU A 66 -5.22 9.88 0.03
N LEU A 67 -4.07 9.33 -0.33
CA LEU A 67 -3.32 9.79 -1.49
C LEU A 67 -3.45 8.72 -2.56
N ASP A 68 -3.90 9.14 -3.73
CA ASP A 68 -3.75 8.36 -4.94
C ASP A 68 -2.27 8.45 -5.31
N THR A 69 -1.53 7.38 -5.05
CA THR A 69 -0.15 7.30 -5.52
C THR A 69 -0.19 6.61 -6.86
N PRO A 70 -0.14 7.33 -8.00
CA PRO A 70 0.09 6.67 -9.26
C PRO A 70 1.44 5.95 -9.13
N SER A 71 1.40 4.63 -9.15
CA SER A 71 2.62 3.82 -9.17
C SER A 71 3.30 4.08 -10.51
N ASP A 72 4.50 4.69 -10.45
CA ASP A 72 5.43 4.81 -11.58
C ASP A 72 5.94 3.42 -11.99
#